data_AF-A0A967JBG9-F1
#
_entry.id   AF-A0A967JBG9-F1
#
_cell.length_a   1.000
_cell.length_b   1.000
_cell.length_c   1.000
_cell.angle_alpha   90.00
_cell.angle_beta   90.00
_cell.angle_gamma   90.00
#
_symmetry.space_group_name_H-M   'P 1'
#
loop_
_entity.id
_entity.type
_entity.pdbx_description
1 polymer ?
#
loop_
_entity_poly.entity_id
_entity_poly.type
_entity_poly.pdbx_seq_one_letter_code
_entity_poly.pdbx_strand_id
1 'polypeptide(L)'
;ATPYRAPAVLANMAATIDQVSGGRLELGLGAGWHTAEAEALGLLLPPRLGDRFDAFDEACEIIIGLLRDETTTVAGTHFSVTDAHLEPKGIQVPPPVTIGGTGPRRT
;
A
#
# COMPACT_ATOMS: atom_id res chain seq x y z
N ALA A 1 -6.31 0.68 -4.58
CA ALA A 1 -5.11 0.30 -5.36
C ALA A 1 -3.95 1.21 -4.94
N THR A 2 -2.74 0.66 -4.82
CA THR A 2 -1.56 1.37 -4.31
C THR A 2 -1.09 2.58 -5.13
N PRO A 3 -1.26 2.69 -6.46
CA PRO A 3 -0.72 3.85 -7.19
C PRO A 3 -1.47 5.16 -6.93
N TYR A 4 -2.65 5.12 -6.30
CA TYR A 4 -3.46 6.32 -6.07
C TYR A 4 -3.10 7.08 -4.80
N ARG A 5 -2.27 6.50 -3.94
CA ARG A 5 -1.84 7.11 -2.67
C ARG A 5 -0.43 6.68 -2.31
N ALA A 6 0.34 7.61 -1.74
CA ALA A 6 1.63 7.26 -1.16
C ALA A 6 1.46 6.14 -0.08
N PRO A 7 2.31 5.10 -0.06
CA PRO A 7 2.13 3.93 0.81
C PRO A 7 2.00 4.27 2.29
N ALA A 8 2.81 5.21 2.79
CA ALA A 8 2.75 5.65 4.18
C ALA A 8 1.42 6.34 4.54
N VAL A 9 0.87 7.13 3.61
CA VAL A 9 -0.42 7.80 3.81
C VAL A 9 -1.53 6.74 3.80
N LEU A 10 -1.47 5.76 2.89
CA LEU A 10 -2.42 4.64 2.85
C LEU A 10 -2.41 3.83 4.16
N ALA A 11 -1.23 3.56 4.73
CA ALA A 11 -1.10 2.88 6.02
C ALA A 11 -1.79 3.67 7.15
N ASN A 12 -1.60 5.00 7.21
CA ASN A 12 -2.26 5.85 8.21
C ASN A 12 -3.80 5.82 8.07
N MET A 13 -4.29 5.92 6.82
CA MET A 13 -5.72 5.75 6.55
C MET A 13 -6.24 4.39 6.99
N ALA A 14 -5.50 3.31 6.75
CA ALA A 14 -5.88 1.96 7.17
C ALA A 14 -5.96 1.86 8.69
N ALA A 15 -4.95 2.32 9.43
CA ALA A 15 -4.98 2.34 10.90
C ALA A 15 -6.16 3.16 11.44
N THR A 16 -6.42 4.34 10.86
CA THR A 16 -7.53 5.20 11.24
C THR A 16 -8.89 4.52 11.03
N ILE A 17 -9.10 3.89 9.87
CA ILE A 17 -10.35 3.18 9.57
C ILE A 17 -10.50 1.97 10.49
N ASP A 18 -9.42 1.24 10.76
CA ASP A 18 -9.45 0.10 11.64
C ASP A 18 -9.87 0.49 13.07
N GLN A 19 -9.32 1.58 13.61
CA GLN A 19 -9.73 2.17 14.88
C GLN A 19 -11.22 2.57 14.88
N VAL A 20 -11.64 3.40 13.93
CA VAL A 20 -13.03 3.91 13.86
C VAL A 20 -14.04 2.78 13.62
N SER A 21 -13.64 1.73 12.90
CA SER A 21 -14.50 0.59 12.62
C SER A 21 -14.63 -0.39 13.78
N GLY A 22 -13.77 -0.29 14.80
CA GLY A 22 -13.70 -1.27 15.89
C GLY A 22 -13.03 -2.58 15.47
N GLY A 23 -12.00 -2.51 14.63
CA GLY A 23 -11.23 -3.69 14.19
C GLY A 23 -11.91 -4.50 13.10
N ARG A 24 -12.71 -3.87 12.24
CA ARG A 24 -13.48 -4.54 11.17
C ARG A 24 -12.92 -4.27 9.78
N LEU A 25 -11.73 -3.68 9.67
CA LEU A 25 -11.11 -3.41 8.39
C LEU A 25 -10.57 -4.70 7.76
N GLU A 26 -10.89 -4.92 6.49
CA GLU A 26 -10.11 -5.76 5.59
C GLU A 26 -9.41 -4.87 4.55
N LEU A 27 -8.09 -4.98 4.46
CA LEU A 27 -7.27 -4.11 3.62
C LEU A 27 -7.07 -4.73 2.23
N GLY A 28 -7.86 -4.26 1.27
CA GLY A 28 -7.73 -4.61 -0.15
C GLY A 28 -6.60 -3.84 -0.84
N LEU A 29 -5.61 -4.56 -1.36
CA LEU A 29 -4.45 -4.01 -2.08
C LEU A 29 -4.39 -4.51 -3.52
N GLY A 30 -3.78 -3.71 -4.40
CA GLY A 30 -3.51 -4.09 -5.79
C GLY A 30 -2.67 -3.06 -6.52
N ALA A 31 -1.90 -3.53 -7.51
CA ALA A 31 -0.89 -2.75 -8.24
C ALA A 31 -1.48 -1.67 -9.20
N GLY A 32 -2.79 -1.73 -9.46
CA GLY A 32 -3.47 -0.83 -10.39
C GLY A 32 -3.27 -1.21 -11.86
N TRP A 33 -4.31 -0.98 -12.66
CA TRP A 33 -4.36 -1.43 -14.06
C TRP A 33 -4.90 -0.37 -15.02
N HIS A 34 -5.79 0.50 -14.55
CA HIS A 34 -6.56 1.42 -15.38
C HIS A 34 -5.81 2.73 -15.64
N THR A 35 -4.88 2.71 -16.61
CA THR A 35 -4.03 3.87 -16.95
C THR A 35 -4.83 5.14 -17.24
N ALA A 36 -5.94 5.04 -18.00
CA ALA A 36 -6.74 6.21 -18.35
C ALA A 36 -7.41 6.89 -17.14
N GLU A 37 -7.68 6.14 -16.06
CA GLU A 37 -8.26 6.71 -14.83
C GLU A 37 -7.17 7.38 -14.02
N ALA A 38 -6.02 6.72 -13.88
CA ALA A 38 -4.86 7.30 -13.22
C ALA A 38 -4.46 8.64 -13.88
N GLU A 39 -4.36 8.68 -15.21
CA GLU A 39 -4.04 9.90 -15.95
C GLU A 39 -5.08 11.01 -15.73
N ALA A 40 -6.38 10.67 -15.74
CA ALA A 40 -7.45 11.62 -15.46
C ALA A 40 -7.39 12.22 -14.03
N LEU A 41 -6.80 11.48 -13.09
CA LEU A 41 -6.55 11.93 -11.71
C LEU A 41 -5.17 12.59 -11.53
N GLY A 42 -4.41 12.79 -12.62
CA GLY A 42 -3.07 13.38 -12.58
C GLY A 42 -1.99 12.43 -12.04
N LEU A 43 -2.27 11.13 -12.04
CA LEU A 43 -1.36 10.08 -11.58
C LEU A 43 -0.74 9.35 -12.78
N LEU A 44 0.49 8.90 -12.62
CA LEU A 44 1.19 8.11 -13.63
C LEU A 44 1.35 6.67 -13.13
N LEU A 45 0.78 5.72 -13.88
CA LEU A 45 1.13 4.31 -13.71
C LEU A 45 2.41 4.04 -14.51
N PRO A 46 3.38 3.31 -13.93
CA PRO A 46 4.52 2.82 -14.71
C PRO A 46 4.04 2.13 -16.00
N PRO A 47 4.63 2.43 -17.16
CA PRO A 47 4.16 1.89 -18.44
C PRO A 47 4.46 0.39 -18.56
N ARG A 48 5.56 -0.07 -17.94
CA ARG A 48 5.93 -1.48 -17.87
C ARG A 48 5.21 -2.14 -16.71
N LEU A 49 4.66 -3.32 -16.98
CA LEU A 49 3.91 -4.06 -15.97
C LEU A 49 4.81 -4.56 -14.83
N GLY A 50 6.05 -4.96 -15.14
CA GLY A 50 7.07 -5.29 -14.13
C GLY A 50 7.28 -4.17 -13.11
N ASP A 51 7.53 -2.95 -13.59
CA ASP A 51 7.72 -1.77 -12.73
C ASP A 51 6.48 -1.47 -11.85
N ARG A 52 5.25 -1.81 -12.30
CA ARG A 52 4.05 -1.68 -11.45
C ARG A 52 4.06 -2.68 -10.29
N PHE A 53 4.52 -3.91 -10.54
CA PHE A 53 4.64 -4.92 -9.51
C PHE A 53 5.81 -4.63 -8.57
N ASP A 54 6.94 -4.15 -9.08
CA ASP A 54 8.07 -3.71 -8.23
C ASP A 54 7.61 -2.58 -7.29
N ALA A 55 6.90 -1.57 -7.81
CA ALA A 55 6.31 -0.51 -6.98
C ALA A 55 5.26 -1.03 -5.99
N PHE A 56 4.49 -2.05 -6.37
CA PHE A 56 3.50 -2.68 -5.50
C PHE A 56 4.15 -3.45 -4.35
N ASP A 57 5.22 -4.19 -4.63
CA ASP A 57 5.99 -4.94 -3.63
C ASP A 57 6.58 -3.97 -2.58
N GLU A 58 7.23 -2.89 -3.03
CA GLU A 58 7.75 -1.82 -2.16
C GLU A 58 6.64 -1.16 -1.34
N ALA A 59 5.48 -0.89 -1.96
CA ALA A 59 4.34 -0.32 -1.25
C ALA A 59 3.81 -1.26 -0.17
N CYS A 60 3.72 -2.57 -0.43
CA CYS A 60 3.28 -3.56 0.55
C CYS A 60 4.25 -3.64 1.73
N GLU A 61 5.56 -3.62 1.48
CA GLU A 61 6.57 -3.61 2.54
C GLU A 61 6.41 -2.38 3.46
N ILE A 62 6.27 -1.20 2.86
CA ILE A 62 6.06 0.05 3.63
C ILE A 62 4.75 0.00 4.42
N ILE A 63 3.63 -0.43 3.79
CA ILE A 63 2.32 -0.44 4.44
C ILE A 63 2.30 -1.41 5.61
N ILE A 64 2.79 -2.64 5.41
CA ILE A 64 2.79 -3.66 6.46
C ILE A 64 3.76 -3.28 7.58
N GLY A 65 4.96 -2.79 7.23
CA GLY A 65 5.92 -2.31 8.20
C GLY A 65 5.31 -1.22 9.09
N LEU A 66 4.73 -0.18 8.50
CA LEU A 66 4.15 0.92 9.28
C LEU A 66 2.95 0.48 10.14
N LEU A 67 2.18 -0.52 9.71
CA LEU A 67 1.05 -1.04 10.47
C LEU A 67 1.46 -1.99 11.61
N ARG A 68 2.64 -2.62 11.53
CA ARG A 68 3.08 -3.66 12.49
C ARG A 68 4.23 -3.22 13.38
N ASP A 69 5.24 -2.59 12.80
CA ASP A 69 6.54 -2.35 13.42
C ASP A 69 6.59 -0.97 14.07
N GLU A 70 7.46 -0.80 15.06
CA GLU A 70 7.67 0.50 15.71
C GLU A 70 8.21 1.54 14.72
N THR A 71 9.17 1.16 13.89
CA THR A 71 9.72 1.97 12.79
C THR A 71 9.86 1.14 11.53
N THR A 72 9.84 1.80 10.38
CA THR A 72 9.96 1.16 9.07
C THR A 72 10.92 1.94 8.18
N THR A 73 11.90 1.24 7.62
CA THR A 73 12.84 1.77 6.63
C THR A 73 12.80 0.86 5.40
N VAL A 74 12.49 1.46 4.25
CA VAL A 74 12.48 0.78 2.94
C VAL A 74 13.20 1.68 1.97
N ALA A 75 14.19 1.14 1.26
CA ALA A 75 14.98 1.85 0.25
C ALA A 75 14.67 1.28 -1.14
N GLY A 76 13.47 1.58 -1.64
CA GLY A 76 12.98 1.11 -2.93
C GLY A 76 13.26 2.08 -4.09
N THR A 77 13.07 1.59 -5.31
CA THR A 77 13.21 2.36 -6.55
C THR A 77 12.04 3.31 -6.77
N HIS A 78 10.84 2.91 -6.36
CA HIS A 78 9.61 3.68 -6.54
C HIS A 78 9.18 4.38 -5.25
N PHE A 79 9.36 3.73 -4.11
CA PHE A 79 9.03 4.26 -2.80
C PHE A 79 10.17 4.05 -1.81
N SER A 80 10.42 5.08 -1.00
CA SER A 80 11.40 5.00 0.08
C SER A 80 10.85 5.69 1.33
N VAL A 81 11.17 5.11 2.49
CA VAL A 81 10.92 5.66 3.82
C VAL A 81 12.13 5.38 4.71
N THR A 82 12.40 6.25 5.67
CA THR A 82 13.54 6.12 6.58
C THR A 82 13.09 6.44 7.99
N ASP A 83 13.29 5.50 8.91
CA ASP A 83 12.89 5.56 10.31
C ASP A 83 11.43 6.05 10.47
N ALA A 84 10.56 5.62 9.55
CA ALA A 84 9.21 6.11 9.48
C ALA A 84 8.37 5.48 10.58
N HIS A 85 7.57 6.32 11.24
CA HIS A 85 6.76 5.96 12.39
C HIS A 85 5.28 6.20 12.08
N LEU A 86 4.42 5.31 12.56
CA LEU A 86 2.96 5.44 12.45
C LEU A 86 2.36 5.06 13.79
N GLU A 87 1.80 6.05 14.48
CA GLU A 87 1.04 5.87 15.71
C GLU A 87 -0.16 6.85 15.72
N PRO A 88 -1.30 6.47 16.33
CA PRO A 88 -1.58 5.16 16.91
C PRO A 88 -1.68 4.04 15.85
N LYS A 89 -1.31 2.80 16.21
CA LYS A 89 -1.62 1.61 15.40
C LYS A 89 -3.13 1.37 15.28
N GLY A 90 -3.51 0.43 14.41
CA GLY A 90 -4.87 -0.13 14.36
C GLY A 90 -5.20 -1.00 15.58
N ILE A 91 -6.47 -1.39 15.71
CA ILE A 91 -6.92 -2.43 16.64
C ILE A 91 -6.34 -3.79 16.20
N GLN A 92 -6.33 -4.04 14.89
CA GLN A 92 -5.69 -5.18 14.25
C GLN A 92 -4.27 -4.79 13.80
N VAL A 93 -3.27 -5.63 14.12
CA VAL A 93 -1.85 -5.33 13.89
C VAL A 93 -1.16 -6.49 13.16
N PRO A 94 -1.07 -6.47 11.81
CA PRO A 94 -1.85 -5.63 10.87
C PRO A 94 -3.29 -6.18 10.67
N PRO A 95 -4.20 -5.42 10.03
CA PRO A 95 -5.49 -5.94 9.59
C PRO A 95 -5.34 -7.03 8.51
N PRO A 96 -6.34 -7.91 8.32
CA PRO A 96 -6.37 -8.87 7.23
C PRO A 96 -6.15 -8.19 5.87
N VAL A 97 -5.25 -8.75 5.06
CA VAL A 97 -4.90 -8.21 3.75
C VAL A 97 -5.40 -9.12 2.65
N THR A 98 -6.09 -8.53 1.67
CA THR A 98 -6.52 -9.22 0.45
C THR A 98 -5.84 -8.57 -0.75
N ILE A 99 -5.14 -9.37 -1.56
CA ILE A 99 -4.49 -8.90 -2.78
C ILE A 99 -5.32 -9.33 -3.99
N GLY A 100 -5.75 -8.36 -4.81
CA GLY A 100 -6.46 -8.61 -6.06
C GLY A 100 -5.50 -8.75 -7.25
N GLY A 101 -5.63 -9.84 -8.01
CA GLY A 101 -4.82 -10.08 -9.21
C GLY A 101 -5.48 -11.04 -10.20
N THR A 102 -5.12 -10.93 -11.48
CA THR A 102 -5.63 -11.78 -12.58
C THR A 102 -4.65 -12.90 -12.91
N GLY A 103 -4.58 -13.90 -12.02
CA GLY A 103 -3.85 -15.15 -12.25
C GLY A 103 -2.58 -15.33 -11.39
N PRO A 104 -1.97 -16.52 -11.43
CA PRO A 104 -0.85 -16.89 -10.55
C PRO A 104 0.50 -16.33 -11.00
N ARG A 105 0.58 -15.75 -12.21
CA ARG A 105 1.82 -15.23 -12.77
C ARG A 105 1.93 -13.73 -12.51
N ARG A 106 3.10 -13.31 -12.04
CA ARG A 106 3.58 -11.92 -12.10
C ARG A 106 3.88 -11.61 -13.56
N THR A 107 2.85 -11.24 -14.32
CA THR A 107 2.94 -10.79 -15.71
C THR A 107 2.94 -9.29 -15.76
#